data_AF-A0A7G1I8Q7-F1
#
_entry.id   AF-A0A7G1I8Q7-F1
#
_cell.length_a   1.000
_cell.length_b   1.000
_cell.length_c   1.000
_cell.angle_alpha   90.00
_cell.angle_beta   90.00
_cell.angle_gamma   90.00
#
_symmetry.space_group_name_H-M   'P 1'
#
loop_
_entity.id
_entity.type
_entity.pdbx_description
1 polymer ?
#
loop_
_entity_poly.entity_id
_entity_poly.type
_entity_poly.pdbx_seq_one_letter_code
_entity_poly.pdbx_strand_id
1 'polypeptide(L)'
;MTRATRAPTLTRTLLHTRLLTPSSPAALFRLVHEARRGGQNPFTLLAVTAARWPNRVAVIDDDGTFSYRDLRSRTESLAHELHHHGVGPGRAVGILCRNGHVFIEAMFATTLVGADVVPLNTDFRATALTAVVSAHRISTIICEQESAEQARAAGEAITVIDPATVHTDARRPRPAVAAPGRVIILTAGTTGTPKGVPRTSHIGSTLGLVVTLLDRTRLRTGARSSVAVPMFHGFGLGMLMLTFALGGTVLTHRRFDAEAAIAQASRYAADTFTAVPVMLSRILDLPETVRTQNPMPSLRAVISIGDRLDPSVAQRFMNTYGDILYNGYGASEVGICAFATPADLRQAPETVGSLVPGYRVGILDADGKPVGPHVVGRVFVGGDLTFEAYTGGGTKEVVDGMTNSGDMGYLDEAGRLFIIGRQDDMIISGGENVYPRAVENALAEHPDVADNTVVGVPDEQFGQRLAAFVVPRPNRDLDEHAIREYLKDKVSRAEQPRDIHIVTAIPRSPVGKALRRSCRHEWRRRALGVAVGAHHYRRTATRSVAHAPSPGARWGLRPDVRTLAPSDRVGERHTLEALAATVPAK
;
A
#
# COMPACT_ATOMS: atom_id res chain seq x y z
N MET A 1 16.41 23.83 -5.49
CA MET A 1 16.10 25.11 -4.78
C MET A 1 17.20 25.44 -3.78
N THR A 2 17.82 26.62 -3.89
CA THR A 2 18.91 27.11 -3.02
C THR A 2 18.39 27.56 -1.65
N ARG A 3 19.26 27.60 -0.62
CA ARG A 3 18.93 27.97 0.78
C ARG A 3 18.08 29.25 0.91
N ALA A 4 18.20 30.20 -0.01
CA ALA A 4 17.47 31.47 -0.01
C ALA A 4 15.94 31.35 -0.17
N THR A 5 15.42 30.27 -0.77
CA THR A 5 13.96 30.07 -0.96
C THR A 5 13.27 29.34 0.20
N ARG A 6 14.03 28.82 1.19
CA ARG A 6 13.47 28.05 2.32
C ARG A 6 12.89 28.92 3.44
N ALA A 7 13.51 30.06 3.73
CA ALA A 7 13.12 30.96 4.82
C ALA A 7 11.72 31.60 4.67
N PRO A 8 11.31 32.13 3.50
CA PRO A 8 9.98 32.71 3.34
C PRO A 8 8.87 31.66 3.40
N THR A 9 9.07 30.47 2.83
CA THR A 9 8.11 29.36 2.87
C THR A 9 7.91 28.82 4.29
N LEU A 10 8.99 28.66 5.06
CA LEU A 10 8.90 28.22 6.45
C LEU A 10 8.13 29.24 7.31
N THR A 11 8.45 30.53 7.18
CA THR A 11 7.78 31.60 7.93
C THR A 11 6.28 31.68 7.59
N ARG A 12 5.94 31.64 6.30
CA ARG A 12 4.53 31.59 5.82
C ARG A 12 3.79 30.37 6.38
N THR A 13 4.43 29.21 6.38
CA THR A 13 3.87 27.96 6.91
C THR A 13 3.59 28.07 8.40
N LEU A 14 4.55 28.58 9.19
CA LEU A 14 4.38 28.76 10.64
C LEU A 14 3.25 29.72 11.00
N LEU A 15 3.08 30.80 10.24
CA LEU A 15 2.01 31.79 10.45
C LEU A 15 0.62 31.19 10.16
N HIS A 16 0.44 30.50 9.04
CA HIS A 16 -0.89 29.97 8.69
C HIS A 16 -1.28 28.70 9.45
N THR A 17 -0.31 27.88 9.87
CA THR A 17 -0.57 26.67 10.66
C THR A 17 -1.01 26.97 12.08
N ARG A 18 -0.82 28.19 12.59
CA ARG A 18 -1.13 28.63 13.98
C ARG A 18 -0.39 27.85 15.07
N LEU A 19 0.72 27.20 14.72
CA LEU A 19 1.57 26.46 15.66
C LEU A 19 2.13 27.35 16.80
N LEU A 20 2.29 28.65 16.54
CA LEU A 20 2.81 29.66 17.47
C LEU A 20 1.74 30.37 18.33
N THR A 21 0.52 29.83 18.41
CA THR A 21 -0.52 30.41 19.27
C THR A 21 -0.06 30.51 20.72
N PRO A 22 -0.19 31.69 21.37
CA PRO A 22 0.33 31.91 22.72
C PRO A 22 -0.31 30.93 23.70
N SER A 23 0.54 30.29 24.50
CA SER A 23 0.14 29.38 25.57
C SER A 23 0.27 30.10 26.91
N SER A 24 -0.58 29.78 27.88
CA SER A 24 -0.41 30.31 29.24
C SER A 24 0.97 29.92 29.79
N PRO A 25 1.58 30.70 30.71
CA PRO A 25 2.90 30.38 31.29
C PRO A 25 2.96 28.96 31.87
N ALA A 26 1.88 28.51 32.51
CA ALA A 26 1.76 27.15 33.02
C ALA A 26 1.75 26.09 31.90
N ALA A 27 1.08 26.35 30.77
CA ALA A 27 1.11 25.45 29.62
C ALA A 27 2.49 25.42 28.95
N LEU A 28 3.19 26.56 28.87
CA LEU A 28 4.56 26.62 28.38
C LEU A 28 5.52 25.84 29.27
N PHE A 29 5.41 25.97 30.59
CA PHE A 29 6.20 25.19 31.54
C PHE A 29 5.98 23.69 31.34
N ARG A 30 4.73 23.23 31.24
CA ARG A 30 4.42 21.81 30.98
C ARG A 30 5.02 21.33 29.66
N LEU A 31 4.92 22.13 28.59
CA LEU A 31 5.45 21.78 27.28
C LEU A 31 6.98 21.66 27.30
N VAL A 32 7.68 22.61 27.93
CA VAL A 32 9.14 22.56 28.08
C VAL A 32 9.55 21.37 28.95
N HIS A 33 8.79 21.08 30.01
CA HIS A 33 9.03 19.92 30.87
C HIS A 33 8.92 18.60 30.09
N GLU A 34 7.84 18.39 29.32
CA GLU A 34 7.68 17.17 28.51
C GLU A 34 8.74 17.08 27.40
N ALA A 35 9.08 18.20 26.76
CA ALA A 35 10.12 18.23 25.72
C ALA A 35 11.50 17.83 26.28
N ARG A 36 11.85 18.30 27.49
CA ARG A 36 13.08 17.91 28.18
C ARG A 36 13.06 16.46 28.63
N ARG A 37 11.93 15.98 29.16
CA ARG A 37 11.78 14.61 29.65
C ARG A 37 11.83 13.60 28.51
N GLY A 38 11.20 13.89 27.38
CA GLY A 38 11.14 12.96 26.25
C GLY A 38 12.31 13.03 25.28
N GLY A 39 12.94 14.21 25.12
CA GLY A 39 14.04 14.40 24.17
C GLY A 39 13.64 14.02 22.74
N GLN A 40 14.50 13.26 22.05
CA GLN A 40 14.26 12.79 20.67
C GLN A 40 13.35 11.55 20.57
N ASN A 41 12.81 11.07 21.70
CA ASN A 41 11.90 9.93 21.69
C ASN A 41 10.60 10.25 20.93
N PRO A 42 10.08 9.38 20.03
CA PRO A 42 8.79 9.61 19.39
C PRO A 42 7.64 9.85 20.39
N PHE A 43 7.67 9.25 21.58
CA PHE A 43 6.73 9.52 22.67
C PHE A 43 6.64 11.01 23.05
N THR A 44 7.72 11.77 22.88
CA THR A 44 7.74 13.22 23.14
C THR A 44 6.63 13.93 22.39
N LEU A 45 6.31 13.49 21.16
CA LEU A 45 5.23 14.08 20.36
C LEU A 45 3.87 13.98 21.07
N LEU A 46 3.51 12.80 21.57
CA LEU A 46 2.28 12.60 22.34
C LEU A 46 2.33 13.42 23.63
N ALA A 47 3.45 13.38 24.35
CA ALA A 47 3.61 14.05 25.64
C ALA A 47 3.44 15.57 25.54
N VAL A 48 4.13 16.24 24.61
CA VAL A 48 4.03 17.70 24.41
C VAL A 48 2.65 18.10 23.91
N THR A 49 2.04 17.28 23.04
CA THR A 49 0.71 17.55 22.49
C THR A 49 -0.36 17.41 23.57
N ALA A 50 -0.29 16.37 24.41
CA ALA A 50 -1.17 16.19 25.55
C ALA A 50 -0.97 17.23 26.65
N ALA A 51 0.26 17.74 26.84
CA ALA A 51 0.52 18.84 27.77
C ALA A 51 -0.13 20.17 27.30
N ARG A 52 -0.17 20.38 25.98
CA ARG A 52 -0.73 21.58 25.34
C ARG A 52 -2.26 21.52 25.20
N TRP A 53 -2.80 20.37 24.80
CA TRP A 53 -4.22 20.17 24.50
C TRP A 53 -4.78 18.88 25.12
N PRO A 54 -4.78 18.72 26.46
CA PRO A 54 -5.15 17.45 27.11
C PRO A 54 -6.59 17.00 26.81
N ASN A 55 -7.52 17.96 26.71
CA ASN A 55 -8.94 17.68 26.55
C ASN A 55 -9.40 17.69 25.08
N ARG A 56 -8.48 17.97 24.13
CA ARG A 56 -8.83 17.89 22.71
C ARG A 56 -8.92 16.42 22.30
N VAL A 57 -9.89 16.12 21.46
CA VAL A 57 -10.04 14.79 20.86
C VAL A 57 -8.83 14.50 19.98
N ALA A 58 -8.14 13.41 20.28
CA ALA A 58 -6.99 12.95 19.51
C ALA A 58 -7.41 11.95 18.44
N VAL A 59 -8.33 11.04 18.77
CA VAL A 59 -8.76 9.95 17.89
C VAL A 59 -10.28 9.76 18.02
N ILE A 60 -10.92 9.51 16.88
CA ILE A 60 -12.26 8.95 16.79
C ILE A 60 -12.15 7.69 15.94
N ASP A 61 -12.47 6.55 16.54
CA ASP A 61 -12.48 5.24 15.88
C ASP A 61 -13.77 4.46 16.22
N ASP A 62 -13.80 3.17 15.90
CA ASP A 62 -14.96 2.31 16.14
C ASP A 62 -15.30 2.12 17.63
N ASP A 63 -14.32 2.28 18.52
CA ASP A 63 -14.48 2.11 19.97
C ASP A 63 -14.88 3.42 20.68
N GLY A 64 -14.78 4.55 19.97
CA GLY A 64 -15.34 5.82 20.40
C GLY A 64 -14.40 7.01 20.22
N THR A 65 -14.39 7.90 21.21
CA THR A 65 -13.68 9.18 21.16
C THR A 65 -12.68 9.25 22.31
N PHE A 66 -11.41 9.49 21.97
CA PHE A 66 -10.32 9.51 22.94
C PHE A 66 -9.61 10.87 22.92
N SER A 67 -9.45 11.48 24.09
CA SER A 67 -8.70 12.72 24.24
C SER A 67 -7.19 12.44 24.27
N TYR A 68 -6.36 13.48 24.04
CA TYR A 68 -4.91 13.35 24.19
C TYR A 68 -4.48 12.93 25.61
N ARG A 69 -5.21 13.35 26.64
CA ARG A 69 -5.00 12.91 28.02
C ARG A 69 -5.31 11.42 28.18
N ASP A 70 -6.41 10.94 27.60
CA ASP A 70 -6.80 9.54 27.68
C ASP A 70 -5.74 8.65 27.02
N LEU A 71 -5.34 9.00 25.79
CA LEU A 71 -4.27 8.28 25.08
C LEU A 71 -2.95 8.28 25.86
N ARG A 72 -2.52 9.43 26.40
CA ARG A 72 -1.29 9.48 27.20
C ARG A 72 -1.36 8.56 28.41
N SER A 73 -2.46 8.59 29.16
CA SER A 73 -2.64 7.75 30.35
C SER A 73 -2.64 6.26 30.02
N ARG A 74 -3.28 5.86 28.92
CA ARG A 74 -3.28 4.47 28.42
C ARG A 74 -1.90 4.05 27.94
N THR A 75 -1.23 4.89 27.14
CA THR A 75 0.17 4.70 26.72
C THR A 75 1.11 4.52 27.91
N GLU A 76 1.02 5.36 28.95
CA GLU A 76 1.89 5.27 30.12
C GLU A 76 1.61 4.00 30.94
N SER A 77 0.36 3.54 30.99
CA SER A 77 -0.02 2.29 31.65
C SER A 77 0.49 1.07 30.88
N LEU A 78 0.36 1.07 29.55
CA LEU A 78 0.92 0.04 28.67
C LEU A 78 2.45 0.02 28.73
N ALA A 79 3.10 1.18 28.85
CA ALA A 79 4.55 1.24 29.02
C ALA A 79 5.03 0.59 30.34
N HIS A 80 4.25 0.73 31.42
CA HIS A 80 4.53 0.01 32.66
C HIS A 80 4.40 -1.51 32.50
N GLU A 81 3.40 -1.98 31.75
CA GLU A 81 3.22 -3.39 31.46
C GLU A 81 4.39 -3.94 30.63
N LEU A 82 4.81 -3.19 29.60
CA LEU A 82 5.99 -3.52 28.82
C LEU A 82 7.25 -3.62 29.70
N HIS A 83 7.43 -2.70 30.64
CA HIS A 83 8.55 -2.74 31.57
C HIS A 83 8.49 -3.96 32.50
N HIS A 84 7.31 -4.32 32.99
CA HIS A 84 7.10 -5.53 33.80
C HIS A 84 7.48 -6.81 33.04
N HIS A 85 7.25 -6.84 31.72
CA HIS A 85 7.69 -7.90 30.82
C HIS A 85 9.15 -7.79 30.33
N GLY A 86 9.94 -6.89 30.92
CA GLY A 86 11.37 -6.74 30.60
C GLY A 86 11.65 -6.11 29.23
N VAL A 87 10.68 -5.42 28.63
CA VAL A 87 10.87 -4.69 27.38
C VAL A 87 11.63 -3.39 27.65
N GLY A 88 12.62 -3.10 26.80
CA GLY A 88 13.43 -1.89 26.89
C GLY A 88 14.37 -1.72 25.68
N PRO A 89 15.40 -0.85 25.80
CA PRO A 89 16.36 -0.61 24.74
C PRO A 89 17.02 -1.89 24.22
N GLY A 90 17.18 -1.98 22.89
CA GLY A 90 17.78 -3.14 22.22
C GLY A 90 16.84 -4.34 22.01
N ARG A 91 15.59 -4.26 22.48
CA ARG A 91 14.53 -5.25 22.21
C ARG A 91 13.61 -4.74 21.10
N ALA A 92 13.03 -5.66 20.32
CA ALA A 92 12.02 -5.35 19.32
C ALA A 92 10.64 -5.82 19.76
N VAL A 93 9.63 -4.96 19.57
CA VAL A 93 8.22 -5.24 19.86
C VAL A 93 7.42 -5.16 18.56
N GLY A 94 6.68 -6.22 18.27
CA GLY A 94 5.72 -6.26 17.18
C GLY A 94 4.41 -5.61 17.58
N ILE A 95 3.84 -4.76 16.74
CA ILE A 95 2.50 -4.19 16.94
C ILE A 95 1.57 -4.79 15.89
N LEU A 96 0.74 -5.74 16.31
CA LEU A 96 -0.24 -6.42 15.46
C LEU A 96 -1.65 -5.94 15.86
N CYS A 97 -1.91 -4.65 15.64
CA CYS A 97 -3.18 -3.99 15.93
C CYS A 97 -3.75 -3.37 14.66
N ARG A 98 -5.08 -3.27 14.58
CA ARG A 98 -5.74 -2.53 13.49
C ARG A 98 -5.59 -1.02 13.69
N ASN A 99 -5.98 -0.24 12.69
CA ASN A 99 -6.09 1.21 12.84
C ASN A 99 -7.02 1.57 14.01
N GLY A 100 -6.58 2.49 14.86
CA GLY A 100 -7.35 2.94 16.01
C GLY A 100 -6.47 3.40 17.16
N HIS A 101 -7.11 3.73 18.28
CA HIS A 101 -6.45 4.18 19.50
C HIS A 101 -5.47 3.14 20.05
N VAL A 102 -5.81 1.84 19.98
CA VAL A 102 -4.95 0.75 20.47
C VAL A 102 -3.60 0.70 19.74
N PHE A 103 -3.58 0.86 18.40
CA PHE A 103 -2.33 0.94 17.64
C PHE A 103 -1.48 2.14 18.07
N ILE A 104 -2.13 3.28 18.30
CA ILE A 104 -1.46 4.53 18.70
C ILE A 104 -0.85 4.36 20.10
N GLU A 105 -1.59 3.77 21.03
CA GLU A 105 -1.14 3.47 22.38
C GLU A 105 0.08 2.53 22.38
N ALA A 106 -0.01 1.43 21.62
CA ALA A 106 1.06 0.44 21.46
C ALA A 106 2.33 1.06 20.86
N MET A 107 2.18 1.91 19.84
CA MET A 107 3.30 2.61 19.20
C MET A 107 4.00 3.48 20.24
N PHE A 108 3.27 4.40 20.86
CA PHE A 108 3.88 5.35 21.78
C PHE A 108 4.42 4.68 23.05
N ALA A 109 3.76 3.64 23.57
CA ALA A 109 4.22 2.90 24.75
C ALA A 109 5.53 2.16 24.48
N THR A 110 5.65 1.53 23.31
CA THR A 110 6.87 0.85 22.87
C THR A 110 8.02 1.84 22.71
N THR A 111 7.77 3.01 22.11
CA THR A 111 8.80 4.05 22.00
C THR A 111 9.19 4.63 23.35
N LEU A 112 8.22 4.81 24.27
CA LEU A 112 8.46 5.34 25.62
C LEU A 112 9.50 4.50 26.37
N VAL A 113 9.38 3.16 26.29
CA VAL A 113 10.34 2.23 26.91
C VAL A 113 11.64 2.05 26.12
N GLY A 114 11.77 2.71 24.96
CA GLY A 114 13.00 2.74 24.15
C GLY A 114 13.23 1.49 23.30
N ALA A 115 12.22 0.64 23.15
CA ALA A 115 12.30 -0.54 22.31
C ALA A 115 12.16 -0.18 20.81
N ASP A 116 12.70 -1.04 19.95
CA ASP A 116 12.46 -0.98 18.52
C ASP A 116 10.99 -1.34 18.24
N VAL A 117 10.31 -0.50 17.47
CA VAL A 117 8.92 -0.70 17.06
C VAL A 117 8.89 -1.39 15.71
N VAL A 118 8.16 -2.50 15.59
CA VAL A 118 7.88 -3.15 14.31
C VAL A 118 6.37 -3.21 14.09
N PRO A 119 5.76 -2.25 13.37
CA PRO A 119 4.35 -2.34 13.00
C PRO A 119 4.12 -3.51 12.05
N LEU A 120 3.21 -4.42 12.44
CA LEU A 120 2.90 -5.65 11.74
C LEU A 120 1.58 -5.53 11.00
N ASN A 121 1.48 -6.23 9.87
CA ASN A 121 0.23 -6.31 9.12
C ASN A 121 -0.68 -7.38 9.73
N THR A 122 -1.90 -6.99 10.10
CA THR A 122 -2.91 -7.90 10.67
C THR A 122 -3.35 -8.99 9.68
N ASP A 123 -3.17 -8.76 8.38
CA ASP A 123 -3.54 -9.72 7.33
C ASP A 123 -2.40 -10.69 6.96
N PHE A 124 -1.27 -10.67 7.69
CA PHE A 124 -0.21 -11.64 7.46
C PHE A 124 -0.70 -13.07 7.71
N ARG A 125 -0.39 -13.97 6.77
CA ARG A 125 -0.54 -15.40 7.04
C ARG A 125 0.48 -15.83 8.11
N ALA A 126 0.17 -16.89 8.85
CA ALA A 126 1.03 -17.40 9.93
C ALA A 126 2.50 -17.53 9.51
N THR A 127 2.78 -18.14 8.34
CA THR A 127 4.14 -18.32 7.82
C THR A 127 4.88 -17.00 7.57
N ALA A 128 4.20 -15.97 7.08
CA ALA A 128 4.78 -14.66 6.85
C ALA A 128 5.07 -13.94 8.18
N LEU A 129 4.15 -14.05 9.15
CA LEU A 129 4.32 -13.48 10.47
C LEU A 129 5.50 -14.13 11.22
N THR A 130 5.60 -15.46 11.24
CA THR A 130 6.74 -16.20 11.83
C THR A 130 8.06 -15.75 11.22
N ALA A 131 8.12 -15.62 9.89
CA ALA A 131 9.32 -15.17 9.20
C ALA A 131 9.75 -13.75 9.62
N VAL A 132 8.80 -12.83 9.76
CA VAL A 132 9.06 -11.46 10.23
C VAL A 132 9.50 -11.45 11.69
N VAL A 133 8.81 -12.18 12.58
CA VAL A 133 9.17 -12.29 13.99
C VAL A 133 10.61 -12.78 14.15
N SER A 134 10.97 -13.84 13.43
CA SER A 134 12.33 -14.40 13.45
C SER A 134 13.36 -13.41 12.90
N ALA A 135 13.13 -12.83 11.72
CA ALA A 135 14.06 -11.92 11.06
C ALA A 135 14.34 -10.65 11.89
N HIS A 136 13.35 -10.18 12.64
CA HIS A 136 13.45 -8.97 13.47
C HIS A 136 13.70 -9.27 14.96
N ARG A 137 13.87 -10.55 15.34
CA ARG A 137 14.07 -11.00 16.73
C ARG A 137 13.02 -10.43 17.68
N ILE A 138 11.76 -10.41 17.23
CA ILE A 138 10.63 -9.92 18.01
C ILE A 138 10.38 -10.93 19.14
N SER A 139 10.37 -10.43 20.38
CA SER A 139 10.14 -11.25 21.57
C SER A 139 8.85 -10.91 22.32
N THR A 140 8.23 -9.79 21.95
CA THR A 140 6.97 -9.33 22.50
C THR A 140 6.09 -8.84 21.37
N ILE A 141 4.83 -9.24 21.35
CA ILE A 141 3.82 -8.73 20.42
C ILE A 141 2.71 -8.09 21.23
N ILE A 142 2.42 -6.83 20.92
CA ILE A 142 1.21 -6.16 21.37
C ILE A 142 0.14 -6.42 20.30
N CYS A 143 -0.96 -7.04 20.67
CA CYS A 143 -2.07 -7.29 19.76
C CYS A 143 -3.40 -7.32 20.48
N GLU A 144 -4.47 -7.15 19.73
CA GLU A 144 -5.82 -7.27 20.24
C GLU A 144 -6.23 -8.74 20.29
N GLN A 145 -7.24 -9.06 21.10
CA GLN A 145 -7.67 -10.44 21.35
C GLN A 145 -7.95 -11.25 20.07
N GLU A 146 -8.47 -10.60 19.01
CA GLU A 146 -8.73 -11.25 17.71
C GLU A 146 -7.45 -11.78 17.01
N SER A 147 -6.28 -11.22 17.33
CA SER A 147 -4.98 -11.57 16.76
C SER A 147 -4.06 -12.30 17.75
N ALA A 148 -4.54 -12.60 18.96
CA ALA A 148 -3.74 -13.23 20.00
C ALA A 148 -3.30 -14.65 19.65
N GLU A 149 -4.17 -15.47 19.05
CA GLU A 149 -3.82 -16.82 18.60
C GLU A 149 -2.76 -16.78 17.50
N GLN A 150 -2.96 -15.92 16.50
CA GLN A 150 -2.02 -15.68 15.41
C GLN A 150 -0.65 -15.23 15.92
N ALA A 151 -0.62 -14.34 16.93
CA ALA A 151 0.60 -13.86 17.55
C ALA A 151 1.33 -14.98 18.31
N ARG A 152 0.62 -15.80 19.10
CA ARG A 152 1.22 -16.95 19.81
C ARG A 152 1.76 -18.01 18.85
N ALA A 153 1.05 -18.27 17.75
CA ALA A 153 1.48 -19.20 16.71
C ALA A 153 2.72 -18.72 15.93
N ALA A 154 3.08 -17.43 16.03
CA ALA A 154 4.24 -16.90 15.33
C ALA A 154 5.59 -17.35 15.94
N GLY A 155 5.60 -17.85 17.18
CA GLY A 155 6.79 -18.39 17.85
C GLY A 155 6.54 -18.76 19.31
N GLU A 156 7.15 -19.87 19.77
CA GLU A 156 6.91 -20.48 21.08
C GLU A 156 7.27 -19.59 22.29
N ALA A 157 8.20 -18.65 22.12
CA ALA A 157 8.71 -17.78 23.18
C ALA A 157 8.21 -16.32 23.10
N ILE A 158 7.10 -16.07 22.39
CA ILE A 158 6.55 -14.71 22.24
C ILE A 158 5.66 -14.36 23.43
N THR A 159 6.01 -13.29 24.14
CA THR A 159 5.10 -12.65 25.10
C THR A 159 4.03 -11.88 24.33
N VAL A 160 2.76 -12.23 24.51
CA VAL A 160 1.62 -11.51 23.92
C VAL A 160 0.97 -10.62 24.97
N ILE A 161 0.85 -9.33 24.69
CA ILE A 161 0.22 -8.33 25.56
C ILE A 161 -1.02 -7.79 24.86
N ASP A 162 -2.18 -7.92 25.54
CA ASP A 162 -3.42 -7.29 25.10
C ASP A 162 -3.60 -5.94 25.81
N PRO A 163 -3.60 -4.80 25.08
CA PRO A 163 -3.83 -3.49 25.68
C PRO A 163 -5.17 -3.39 26.43
N ALA A 164 -6.19 -4.16 26.06
CA ALA A 164 -7.49 -4.15 26.72
C ALA A 164 -7.44 -4.68 28.17
N THR A 165 -6.43 -5.49 28.51
CA THR A 165 -6.25 -6.00 29.89
C THR A 165 -5.43 -5.07 30.77
N VAL A 166 -4.87 -3.98 30.22
CA VAL A 166 -4.04 -3.04 30.96
C VAL A 166 -4.89 -1.96 31.62
N HIS A 167 -4.93 -1.97 32.95
CA HIS A 167 -5.67 -0.98 33.71
C HIS A 167 -4.93 0.35 33.80
N THR A 168 -5.65 1.45 33.54
CA THR A 168 -5.12 2.79 33.74
C THR A 168 -5.17 3.18 35.20
N ASP A 169 -4.01 3.45 35.80
CA ASP A 169 -3.91 4.00 37.15
C ASP A 169 -3.31 5.41 37.12
N ALA A 170 -4.15 6.42 37.32
CA ALA A 170 -3.74 7.82 37.34
C ALA A 170 -2.86 8.19 38.55
N ARG A 171 -2.81 7.34 39.60
CA ARG A 171 -1.98 7.55 40.80
C ARG A 171 -0.57 6.98 40.62
N ARG A 172 -0.38 6.06 39.66
CA ARG A 172 0.92 5.46 39.40
C ARG A 172 1.90 6.52 38.88
N PRO A 173 3.15 6.57 39.38
CA PRO A 173 4.16 7.46 38.83
C PRO A 173 4.35 7.22 37.33
N ARG A 174 4.57 8.30 36.57
CA ARG A 174 4.78 8.20 35.12
C ARG A 174 6.09 7.46 34.83
N PRO A 175 6.15 6.53 33.85
CA PRO A 175 7.37 5.77 33.58
C PRO A 175 8.52 6.67 33.11
N ALA A 176 9.77 6.27 33.34
CA ALA A 176 10.91 6.99 32.77
C ALA A 176 10.88 6.89 31.24
N VAL A 177 11.23 7.98 30.54
CA VAL A 177 11.35 7.94 29.07
C VAL A 177 12.75 7.49 28.72
N ALA A 178 12.86 6.36 28.03
CA ALA A 178 14.14 5.81 27.62
C ALA A 178 14.69 6.51 26.37
N ALA A 179 15.97 6.25 26.06
CA ALA A 179 16.57 6.65 24.80
C ALA A 179 15.76 6.07 23.61
N PRO A 180 15.64 6.80 22.49
CA PRO A 180 14.84 6.37 21.35
C PRO A 180 15.35 5.06 20.76
N GLY A 181 14.44 4.09 20.60
CA GLY A 181 14.62 2.93 19.71
C GLY A 181 14.37 3.30 18.24
N ARG A 182 14.42 2.30 17.36
CA ARG A 182 14.16 2.44 15.92
C ARG A 182 12.70 2.18 15.60
N VAL A 183 12.16 2.89 14.62
CA VAL A 183 10.87 2.53 14.01
C VAL A 183 11.16 1.75 12.73
N ILE A 184 10.83 0.47 12.69
CA ILE A 184 11.15 -0.43 11.58
C ILE A 184 9.90 -0.66 10.74
N ILE A 185 9.82 0.00 9.59
CA ILE A 185 8.69 -0.15 8.66
C ILE A 185 8.93 -1.33 7.75
N LEU A 186 7.95 -2.23 7.65
CA LEU A 186 8.04 -3.40 6.78
C LEU A 186 7.65 -3.06 5.34
N THR A 187 8.45 -3.54 4.40
CA THR A 187 8.20 -3.47 2.95
C THR A 187 7.90 -4.85 2.39
N ALA A 188 7.06 -4.93 1.37
CA ALA A 188 6.87 -6.16 0.63
C ALA A 188 8.17 -6.52 -0.12
N GLY A 189 8.97 -7.43 0.45
CA GLY A 189 10.21 -7.88 -0.17
C GLY A 189 9.94 -8.65 -1.46
N THR A 190 10.81 -8.48 -2.46
CA THR A 190 10.78 -9.24 -3.73
C THR A 190 10.89 -10.75 -3.53
N THR A 191 11.51 -11.18 -2.42
CA THR A 191 11.73 -12.59 -2.03
C THR A 191 10.53 -13.23 -1.33
N GLY A 192 9.47 -12.47 -1.02
CA GLY A 192 8.25 -12.97 -0.36
C GLY A 192 8.20 -12.76 1.17
N THR A 193 9.34 -12.60 1.84
CA THR A 193 9.41 -12.20 3.25
C THR A 193 9.53 -10.67 3.34
N PRO A 194 8.67 -10.00 4.14
CA PRO A 194 8.77 -8.56 4.33
C PRO A 194 10.15 -8.14 4.85
N LYS A 195 10.73 -7.07 4.28
CA LYS A 195 12.02 -6.50 4.71
C LYS A 195 11.78 -5.26 5.56
N GLY A 196 12.37 -5.19 6.74
CA GLY A 196 12.28 -3.99 7.57
C GLY A 196 13.28 -2.91 7.17
N VAL A 197 12.78 -1.68 7.12
CA VAL A 197 13.53 -0.45 6.91
C VAL A 197 13.59 0.32 8.23
N PRO A 198 14.73 0.28 8.95
CA PRO A 198 14.87 1.00 10.20
C PRO A 198 14.88 2.51 9.93
N ARG A 199 14.14 3.25 10.74
CA ARG A 199 14.12 4.71 10.75
C ARG A 199 14.62 5.19 12.11
N THR A 200 15.74 5.90 12.10
CA THR A 200 16.19 6.74 13.21
C THR A 200 15.49 8.10 13.08
N SER A 201 14.73 8.47 14.11
CA SER A 201 13.91 9.68 14.09
C SER A 201 14.77 10.91 14.36
N HIS A 202 15.31 11.52 13.30
CA HIS A 202 15.90 12.85 13.38
C HIS A 202 14.85 13.89 12.94
N ILE A 203 14.49 14.83 13.82
CA ILE A 203 13.48 15.88 13.53
C ILE A 203 13.82 16.66 12.24
N GLY A 204 15.12 16.84 11.95
CA GLY A 204 15.57 17.55 10.75
C GLY A 204 15.24 16.84 9.43
N SER A 205 15.23 15.50 9.38
CA SER A 205 15.12 14.75 8.13
C SER A 205 13.71 14.80 7.52
N THR A 206 12.67 14.99 8.34
CA THR A 206 11.27 15.07 7.87
C THR A 206 10.78 16.50 7.63
N LEU A 207 11.58 17.52 7.99
CA LEU A 207 11.15 18.91 7.99
C LEU A 207 10.73 19.41 6.61
N GLY A 208 11.48 19.07 5.56
CA GLY A 208 11.17 19.48 4.18
C GLY A 208 9.81 18.95 3.70
N LEU A 209 9.52 17.69 4.01
CA LEU A 209 8.23 17.06 3.72
C LEU A 209 7.09 17.70 4.51
N VAL A 210 7.26 17.85 5.83
CA VAL A 210 6.24 18.46 6.69
C VAL A 210 5.91 19.89 6.22
N VAL A 211 6.92 20.72 5.97
CA VAL A 211 6.70 22.09 5.45
C VAL A 211 5.96 22.07 4.12
N THR A 212 6.33 21.15 3.22
CA THR A 212 5.67 21.03 1.90
C THR A 212 4.21 20.64 2.04
N LEU A 213 3.92 19.64 2.88
CA LEU A 213 2.55 19.20 3.12
C LEU A 213 1.74 20.34 3.73
N LEU A 214 2.24 21.02 4.76
CA LEU A 214 1.53 22.10 5.42
C LEU A 214 1.29 23.31 4.50
N ASP A 215 2.29 23.72 3.71
CA ASP A 215 2.14 24.84 2.77
C ASP A 215 1.13 24.52 1.66
N ARG A 216 1.20 23.32 1.09
CA ARG A 216 0.35 22.92 -0.05
C ARG A 216 -1.07 22.56 0.36
N THR A 217 -1.26 21.88 1.48
CA THR A 217 -2.58 21.42 1.96
C THR A 217 -3.29 22.46 2.85
N ARG A 218 -2.54 23.47 3.32
CA ARG A 218 -3.02 24.49 4.28
C ARG A 218 -3.59 23.91 5.56
N LEU A 219 -3.12 22.72 5.96
CA LEU A 219 -3.41 22.11 7.24
C LEU A 219 -3.02 23.05 8.40
N ARG A 220 -3.80 23.02 9.47
CA ARG A 220 -3.65 23.90 10.64
C ARG A 220 -3.66 23.11 11.93
N THR A 221 -3.21 23.75 13.01
CA THR A 221 -3.40 23.23 14.37
C THR A 221 -4.87 22.88 14.61
N GLY A 222 -5.11 21.69 15.15
CA GLY A 222 -6.46 21.19 15.41
C GLY A 222 -7.18 20.62 14.18
N ALA A 223 -6.49 20.43 13.05
CA ALA A 223 -7.08 19.82 11.86
C ALA A 223 -7.59 18.40 12.14
N ARG A 224 -8.70 18.04 11.50
CA ARG A 224 -9.30 16.70 11.56
C ARG A 224 -8.88 15.94 10.30
N SER A 225 -8.12 14.88 10.47
CA SER A 225 -7.59 14.08 9.36
C SER A 225 -8.26 12.72 9.34
N SER A 226 -8.97 12.40 8.26
CA SER A 226 -9.35 11.01 8.00
C SER A 226 -8.13 10.22 7.56
N VAL A 227 -7.68 9.31 8.42
CA VAL A 227 -6.54 8.41 8.17
C VAL A 227 -7.10 7.03 7.86
N ALA A 228 -7.58 6.86 6.61
CA ALA A 228 -8.19 5.62 6.13
C ALA A 228 -7.14 4.56 5.71
N VAL A 229 -5.93 5.01 5.35
CA VAL A 229 -4.83 4.09 5.01
C VAL A 229 -4.27 3.38 6.25
N PRO A 230 -3.69 2.18 6.13
CA PRO A 230 -3.20 1.44 7.30
C PRO A 230 -2.03 2.14 8.01
N MET A 231 -2.12 2.28 9.32
CA MET A 231 -1.15 2.98 10.17
C MET A 231 0.15 2.21 10.36
N PHE A 232 0.16 0.89 10.15
CA PHE A 232 1.38 0.09 10.18
C PHE A 232 2.28 0.32 8.95
N HIS A 233 1.78 1.02 7.92
CA HIS A 233 2.58 1.46 6.77
C HIS A 233 3.11 2.89 6.97
N GLY A 234 4.25 3.19 6.34
CA GLY A 234 4.92 4.48 6.48
C GLY A 234 4.05 5.69 6.12
N PHE A 235 3.15 5.57 5.13
CA PHE A 235 2.23 6.67 4.79
C PHE A 235 1.19 6.92 5.90
N GLY A 236 0.50 5.87 6.38
CA GLY A 236 -0.47 6.00 7.46
C GLY A 236 0.17 6.47 8.76
N LEU A 237 1.34 5.90 9.12
CA LEU A 237 2.10 6.34 10.28
C LEU A 237 2.53 7.80 10.16
N GLY A 238 3.04 8.22 9.00
CA GLY A 238 3.47 9.61 8.76
C GLY A 238 2.31 10.61 8.90
N MET A 239 1.13 10.27 8.38
CA MET A 239 -0.06 11.12 8.48
C MET A 239 -0.65 11.16 9.89
N LEU A 240 -0.57 10.05 10.64
CA LEU A 240 -0.86 10.01 12.07
C LEU A 240 0.07 10.97 12.84
N MET A 241 1.39 10.85 12.65
CA MET A 241 2.38 11.70 13.33
C MET A 241 2.21 13.18 12.97
N LEU A 242 1.95 13.51 11.70
CA LEU A 242 1.67 14.88 11.26
C LEU A 242 0.41 15.44 11.94
N THR A 243 -0.67 14.65 12.01
CA THR A 243 -1.91 15.07 12.67
C THR A 243 -1.68 15.33 14.15
N PHE A 244 -0.90 14.47 14.82
CA PHE A 244 -0.54 14.66 16.24
C PHE A 244 0.37 15.88 16.44
N ALA A 245 1.30 16.16 15.54
CA ALA A 245 2.14 17.37 15.60
C ALA A 245 1.33 18.66 15.48
N LEU A 246 0.18 18.60 14.80
CA LEU A 246 -0.77 19.71 14.73
C LEU A 246 -1.76 19.73 15.92
N GLY A 247 -1.67 18.78 16.86
CA GLY A 247 -2.69 18.59 17.88
C GLY A 247 -4.08 18.41 17.27
N GLY A 248 -4.15 17.71 16.14
CA GLY A 248 -5.36 17.44 15.38
C GLY A 248 -6.17 16.26 15.93
N THR A 249 -7.17 15.85 15.17
CA THR A 249 -7.98 14.66 15.45
C THR A 249 -7.82 13.68 14.30
N VAL A 250 -7.47 12.43 14.61
CA VAL A 250 -7.46 11.33 13.65
C VAL A 250 -8.85 10.70 13.61
N LEU A 251 -9.47 10.66 12.43
CA LEU A 251 -10.69 9.92 12.17
C LEU A 251 -10.28 8.64 11.45
N THR A 252 -10.64 7.48 11.98
CA THR A 252 -10.27 6.21 11.35
C THR A 252 -11.30 5.14 11.66
N HIS A 253 -11.22 4.05 10.91
CA HIS A 253 -11.90 2.79 11.19
C HIS A 253 -10.86 1.68 11.21
N ARG A 254 -11.14 0.62 11.96
CA ARG A 254 -10.34 -0.60 12.08
C ARG A 254 -10.06 -1.24 10.72
N ARG A 255 -11.01 -1.13 9.79
CA ARG A 255 -10.87 -1.51 8.38
C ARG A 255 -11.44 -0.41 7.51
N PHE A 256 -10.85 -0.24 6.32
CA PHE A 256 -11.40 0.67 5.33
C PHE A 256 -12.70 0.12 4.74
N ASP A 257 -13.79 0.83 4.98
CA ASP A 257 -15.02 0.78 4.22
C ASP A 257 -15.27 2.17 3.60
N ALA A 258 -15.63 2.20 2.31
CA ALA A 258 -15.70 3.47 1.58
C ALA A 258 -16.85 4.35 2.08
N GLU A 259 -18.02 3.77 2.34
CA GLU A 259 -19.20 4.49 2.81
C GLU A 259 -18.99 4.97 4.24
N ALA A 260 -18.54 4.10 5.14
CA ALA A 260 -18.26 4.46 6.53
C ALA A 260 -17.19 5.55 6.62
N ALA A 261 -16.12 5.48 5.82
CA ALA A 261 -15.06 6.46 5.83
C ALA A 261 -15.53 7.86 5.37
N ILE A 262 -16.32 7.96 4.30
CA ILE A 262 -16.87 9.26 3.88
C ILE A 262 -17.95 9.77 4.84
N ALA A 263 -18.73 8.87 5.45
CA ALA A 263 -19.73 9.23 6.45
C ALA A 263 -19.07 9.79 7.71
N GLN A 264 -18.00 9.17 8.20
CA GLN A 264 -17.21 9.68 9.33
C GLN A 264 -16.54 11.01 8.97
N ALA A 265 -15.93 11.12 7.79
CA ALA A 265 -15.30 12.36 7.34
C ALA A 265 -16.31 13.51 7.19
N SER A 266 -17.51 13.24 6.67
CA SER A 266 -18.61 14.21 6.59
C SER A 266 -19.10 14.62 7.98
N ARG A 267 -19.46 13.64 8.82
CA ARG A 267 -19.98 13.85 10.18
C ARG A 267 -19.07 14.70 11.06
N TYR A 268 -17.76 14.45 10.99
CA TYR A 268 -16.78 15.15 11.82
C TYR A 268 -16.08 16.30 11.09
N ALA A 269 -16.56 16.67 9.89
CA ALA A 269 -16.03 17.77 9.08
C ALA A 269 -14.51 17.69 8.90
N ALA A 270 -14.03 16.57 8.36
CA ALA A 270 -12.62 16.34 8.10
C ALA A 270 -12.02 17.46 7.23
N ASP A 271 -10.85 17.94 7.63
CA ASP A 271 -10.04 18.90 6.87
C ASP A 271 -9.20 18.19 5.81
N THR A 272 -8.81 16.93 6.06
CA THR A 272 -8.04 16.11 5.12
C THR A 272 -8.49 14.65 5.10
N PHE A 273 -8.20 13.97 3.99
CA PHE A 273 -8.47 12.56 3.80
C PHE A 273 -7.26 11.89 3.17
N THR A 274 -6.81 10.76 3.71
CA THR A 274 -5.70 9.99 3.14
C THR A 274 -6.21 8.70 2.54
N ALA A 275 -5.79 8.41 1.31
CA ALA A 275 -6.27 7.25 0.57
C ALA A 275 -5.14 6.65 -0.24
N VAL A 276 -5.26 5.37 -0.58
CA VAL A 276 -4.56 4.80 -1.74
C VAL A 276 -5.47 4.91 -2.98
N PRO A 277 -4.95 4.84 -4.21
CA PRO A 277 -5.76 5.00 -5.43
C PRO A 277 -7.00 4.10 -5.52
N VAL A 278 -6.92 2.85 -5.04
CA VAL A 278 -8.08 1.94 -5.03
C VAL A 278 -9.17 2.39 -4.06
N MET A 279 -8.81 3.06 -2.95
CA MET A 279 -9.80 3.62 -2.01
C MET A 279 -10.55 4.77 -2.65
N LEU A 280 -9.86 5.63 -3.42
CA LEU A 280 -10.50 6.71 -4.18
C LEU A 280 -11.48 6.15 -5.22
N SER A 281 -11.09 5.07 -5.91
CA SER A 281 -11.94 4.40 -6.88
C SER A 281 -13.21 3.86 -6.21
N ARG A 282 -13.07 3.16 -5.07
CA ARG A 282 -14.21 2.65 -4.29
C ARG A 282 -15.15 3.78 -3.84
N ILE A 283 -14.62 4.91 -3.39
CA ILE A 283 -15.42 6.10 -3.03
C ILE A 283 -16.18 6.65 -4.25
N LEU A 284 -15.52 6.71 -5.42
CA LEU A 284 -16.12 7.15 -6.68
C LEU A 284 -17.11 6.17 -7.29
N ASP A 285 -17.14 4.93 -6.82
CA ASP A 285 -18.06 3.90 -7.30
C ASP A 285 -19.23 3.68 -6.32
N LEU A 286 -19.23 4.34 -5.15
CA LEU A 286 -20.41 4.41 -4.28
C LEU A 286 -21.62 5.03 -5.02
N PRO A 287 -22.86 4.61 -4.71
CA PRO A 287 -24.06 5.23 -5.27
C PRO A 287 -24.06 6.74 -5.07
N GLU A 288 -24.56 7.48 -6.06
CA GLU A 288 -24.65 8.94 -6.00
C GLU A 288 -25.44 9.43 -4.77
N THR A 289 -26.49 8.70 -4.40
CA THR A 289 -27.28 8.97 -3.19
C THR A 289 -26.43 8.92 -1.91
N VAL A 290 -25.57 7.92 -1.78
CA VAL A 290 -24.65 7.76 -0.63
C VAL A 290 -23.64 8.92 -0.59
N ARG A 291 -23.06 9.29 -1.73
CA ARG A 291 -22.11 10.42 -1.80
C ARG A 291 -22.79 11.76 -1.45
N THR A 292 -23.98 11.99 -1.97
CA THR A 292 -24.74 13.23 -1.74
C THR A 292 -25.21 13.35 -0.29
N GLN A 293 -25.51 12.24 0.38
CA GLN A 293 -25.84 12.21 1.81
C GLN A 293 -24.64 12.49 2.72
N ASN A 294 -23.41 12.30 2.23
CA ASN A 294 -22.17 12.47 2.99
C ASN A 294 -21.27 13.56 2.37
N PRO A 295 -21.73 14.83 2.30
CA PRO A 295 -20.93 15.89 1.71
C PRO A 295 -19.71 16.20 2.60
N MET A 296 -18.58 16.50 1.99
CA MET A 296 -17.33 16.82 2.72
C MET A 296 -16.84 18.25 2.40
N PRO A 297 -17.64 19.31 2.68
CA PRO A 297 -17.31 20.69 2.27
C PRO A 297 -16.12 21.29 3.04
N SER A 298 -15.75 20.70 4.17
CA SER A 298 -14.58 21.12 4.96
C SER A 298 -13.26 20.56 4.43
N LEU A 299 -13.32 19.59 3.51
CA LEU A 299 -12.15 18.89 3.01
C LEU A 299 -11.31 19.83 2.14
N ARG A 300 -10.04 19.99 2.52
CA ARG A 300 -9.08 20.89 1.85
C ARG A 300 -8.06 20.13 1.02
N ALA A 301 -7.74 18.90 1.43
CA ALA A 301 -6.79 18.07 0.72
C ALA A 301 -7.11 16.60 0.89
N VAL A 302 -7.02 15.88 -0.23
CA VAL A 302 -7.04 14.44 -0.34
C VAL A 302 -5.66 14.00 -0.80
N ILE A 303 -4.97 13.22 0.01
CA ILE A 303 -3.59 12.83 -0.26
C ILE A 303 -3.59 11.36 -0.66
N SER A 304 -3.16 11.10 -1.89
CA SER A 304 -3.03 9.77 -2.48
C SER A 304 -1.57 9.36 -2.60
N ILE A 305 -1.16 8.31 -1.88
CA ILE A 305 0.21 7.77 -1.91
C ILE A 305 0.15 6.25 -1.72
N GLY A 306 1.10 5.53 -2.28
CA GLY A 306 1.36 4.12 -1.98
C GLY A 306 1.11 3.17 -3.15
N ASP A 307 0.49 3.65 -4.22
CA ASP A 307 0.41 2.96 -5.51
C ASP A 307 0.25 3.98 -6.65
N ARG A 308 0.25 3.50 -7.90
CA ARG A 308 -0.03 4.30 -9.09
C ARG A 308 -1.42 4.94 -8.99
N LEU A 309 -1.47 6.27 -9.00
CA LEU A 309 -2.72 7.01 -9.20
C LEU A 309 -3.07 7.02 -10.68
N ASP A 310 -4.24 6.49 -11.01
CA ASP A 310 -4.72 6.47 -12.38
C ASP A 310 -5.22 7.87 -12.82
N PRO A 311 -4.81 8.36 -14.01
CA PRO A 311 -5.31 9.62 -14.56
C PRO A 311 -6.82 9.76 -14.56
N SER A 312 -7.55 8.70 -14.95
CA SER A 312 -9.01 8.71 -15.03
C SER A 312 -9.63 8.84 -13.64
N VAL A 313 -9.07 8.17 -12.64
CA VAL A 313 -9.50 8.25 -11.23
C VAL A 313 -9.22 9.63 -10.68
N ALA A 314 -8.04 10.20 -10.93
CA ALA A 314 -7.69 11.55 -10.50
C ALA A 314 -8.65 12.59 -11.10
N GLN A 315 -8.93 12.48 -12.40
CA GLN A 315 -9.82 13.39 -13.13
C GLN A 315 -11.27 13.29 -12.65
N ARG A 316 -11.80 12.06 -12.51
CA ARG A 316 -13.14 11.82 -11.93
C ARG A 316 -13.24 12.36 -10.50
N PHE A 317 -12.21 12.13 -9.69
CA PHE A 317 -12.18 12.62 -8.32
C PHE A 317 -12.23 14.15 -8.26
N MET A 318 -11.34 14.83 -9.00
CA MET A 318 -11.29 16.29 -9.01
C MET A 318 -12.56 16.91 -9.61
N ASN A 319 -13.22 16.25 -10.56
CA ASN A 319 -14.52 16.70 -11.09
C ASN A 319 -15.66 16.51 -10.08
N THR A 320 -15.57 15.50 -9.20
CA THR A 320 -16.62 15.18 -8.22
C THR A 320 -16.49 15.99 -6.94
N TYR A 321 -15.26 16.12 -6.41
CA TYR A 321 -14.98 16.70 -5.10
C TYR A 321 -14.18 18.02 -5.16
N GLY A 322 -13.85 18.49 -6.37
CA GLY A 322 -13.05 19.69 -6.61
C GLY A 322 -11.55 19.44 -6.63
N ASP A 323 -10.79 20.50 -6.92
CA ASP A 323 -9.33 20.48 -7.06
C ASP A 323 -8.62 20.43 -5.69
N ILE A 324 -8.80 19.31 -5.00
CA ILE A 324 -8.24 19.04 -3.66
C ILE A 324 -7.42 17.74 -3.63
N LEU A 325 -7.21 17.06 -4.77
CA LEU A 325 -6.44 15.83 -4.84
C LEU A 325 -4.94 16.11 -5.04
N TYR A 326 -4.12 15.49 -4.19
CA TYR A 326 -2.67 15.51 -4.25
C TYR A 326 -2.14 14.10 -4.44
N ASN A 327 -1.16 13.93 -5.32
CA ASN A 327 -0.51 12.65 -5.57
C ASN A 327 0.92 12.71 -5.03
N GLY A 328 1.35 11.73 -4.25
CA GLY A 328 2.71 11.68 -3.74
C GLY A 328 3.45 10.43 -4.18
N TYR A 329 4.74 10.60 -4.45
CA TYR A 329 5.64 9.49 -4.73
C TYR A 329 6.70 9.36 -3.65
N GLY A 330 6.85 8.13 -3.19
CA GLY A 330 7.83 7.76 -2.19
C GLY A 330 7.89 6.26 -1.98
N ALA A 331 8.97 5.82 -1.34
CA ALA A 331 9.15 4.46 -0.89
C ALA A 331 9.55 4.43 0.58
N SER A 332 9.44 3.28 1.24
CA SER A 332 9.83 3.17 2.65
C SER A 332 11.32 3.38 2.84
N GLU A 333 12.11 3.25 1.78
CA GLU A 333 13.55 3.41 1.67
C GLU A 333 13.98 4.88 1.57
N VAL A 334 13.20 5.73 0.90
CA VAL A 334 13.62 7.10 0.59
C VAL A 334 12.66 8.16 1.12
N GLY A 335 11.49 7.77 1.65
CA GLY A 335 10.44 8.70 2.05
C GLY A 335 9.70 9.29 0.84
N ILE A 336 8.86 10.29 1.07
CA ILE A 336 8.07 10.96 0.02
C ILE A 336 8.93 12.05 -0.61
N CYS A 337 9.40 11.83 -1.83
CA CYS A 337 10.37 12.70 -2.50
C CYS A 337 9.76 13.59 -3.58
N ALA A 338 8.58 13.26 -4.10
CA ALA A 338 7.84 14.09 -5.06
C ALA A 338 6.37 14.19 -4.66
N PHE A 339 5.76 15.33 -4.98
CA PHE A 339 4.38 15.62 -4.61
C PHE A 339 3.72 16.47 -5.72
N ALA A 340 2.60 16.02 -6.27
CA ALA A 340 1.78 16.72 -7.25
C ALA A 340 0.65 17.48 -6.55
N THR A 341 0.42 18.70 -7.01
CA THR A 341 -0.76 19.50 -6.66
C THR A 341 -1.94 19.18 -7.59
N PRO A 342 -3.16 19.59 -7.24
CA PRO A 342 -4.30 19.49 -8.15
C PRO A 342 -4.04 20.15 -9.51
N ALA A 343 -3.33 21.28 -9.53
CA ALA A 343 -2.95 21.97 -10.77
C ALA A 343 -1.98 21.13 -11.62
N ASP A 344 -1.00 20.48 -10.98
CA ASP A 344 -0.09 19.56 -11.67
C ASP A 344 -0.87 18.39 -12.30
N LEU A 345 -1.83 17.82 -11.56
CA LEU A 345 -2.65 16.71 -12.04
C LEU A 345 -3.63 17.13 -13.14
N ARG A 346 -4.11 18.38 -13.15
CA ARG A 346 -4.91 18.93 -14.26
C ARG A 346 -4.08 19.11 -15.52
N GLN A 347 -2.82 19.54 -15.39
CA GLN A 347 -1.94 19.79 -16.52
C GLN A 347 -1.24 18.53 -17.05
N ALA A 348 -0.86 17.61 -16.15
CA ALA A 348 -0.18 16.37 -16.47
C ALA A 348 -0.67 15.25 -15.53
N PRO A 349 -1.82 14.61 -15.82
CA PRO A 349 -2.48 13.65 -14.94
C PRO A 349 -1.63 12.47 -14.45
N GLU A 350 -0.60 12.09 -15.20
CA GLU A 350 0.29 10.96 -14.88
C GLU A 350 1.42 11.31 -13.92
N THR A 351 1.62 12.60 -13.64
CA THR A 351 2.75 13.08 -12.85
C THR A 351 2.60 12.71 -11.38
N VAL A 352 3.75 12.45 -10.74
CA VAL A 352 3.86 12.43 -9.27
C VAL A 352 4.34 13.76 -8.71
N GLY A 353 4.45 14.77 -9.59
CA GLY A 353 4.69 16.16 -9.28
C GLY A 353 6.16 16.51 -9.13
N SER A 354 6.41 17.70 -8.60
CA SER A 354 7.77 18.22 -8.40
C SER A 354 8.38 17.71 -7.09
N LEU A 355 9.71 17.79 -7.03
CA LEU A 355 10.47 17.34 -5.86
C LEU A 355 10.15 18.14 -4.61
N VAL A 356 10.08 17.43 -3.49
CA VAL A 356 9.99 18.00 -2.14
C VAL A 356 11.34 18.67 -1.81
N PRO A 357 11.36 19.93 -1.31
CA PRO A 357 12.58 20.59 -0.89
C PRO A 357 13.41 19.76 0.09
N GLY A 358 14.69 19.55 -0.23
CA GLY A 358 15.60 18.69 0.55
C GLY A 358 15.90 17.36 -0.14
N TYR A 359 15.05 16.94 -1.08
CA TYR A 359 15.30 15.80 -1.93
C TYR A 359 16.08 16.15 -3.19
N ARG A 360 16.78 15.15 -3.71
CA ARG A 360 17.40 15.12 -5.03
C ARG A 360 16.88 13.88 -5.76
N VAL A 361 16.59 14.03 -7.04
CA VAL A 361 16.26 12.90 -7.91
C VAL A 361 17.13 12.97 -9.15
N GLY A 362 17.76 11.86 -9.48
CA GLY A 362 18.49 11.65 -10.72
C GLY A 362 17.78 10.60 -11.56
N ILE A 363 17.62 10.89 -12.86
CA ILE A 363 17.20 9.89 -13.84
C ILE A 363 18.48 9.46 -14.57
N LEU A 364 18.91 8.22 -14.34
CA LEU A 364 20.21 7.73 -14.82
C LEU A 364 20.05 6.62 -15.86
N ASP A 365 20.92 6.61 -16.87
CA ASP A 365 21.02 5.52 -17.85
C ASP A 365 21.68 4.26 -17.26
N ALA A 366 22.00 3.28 -18.11
CA ALA A 366 22.67 2.04 -17.71
C ALA A 366 24.10 2.26 -17.19
N ASP A 367 24.80 3.29 -17.68
CA ASP A 367 26.17 3.65 -17.28
C ASP A 367 26.21 4.55 -16.05
N GLY A 368 25.04 4.90 -15.49
CA GLY A 368 24.92 5.76 -14.31
C GLY A 368 25.01 7.25 -14.64
N LYS A 369 24.88 7.64 -15.92
CA LYS A 369 24.92 9.04 -16.34
C LYS A 369 23.52 9.65 -16.35
N PRO A 370 23.37 10.93 -15.95
CA PRO A 370 22.09 11.63 -16.04
C PRO A 370 21.59 11.73 -17.48
N VAL A 371 20.28 11.51 -17.67
CA VAL A 371 19.62 11.69 -18.96
C VAL A 371 18.84 13.01 -19.03
N GLY A 372 18.53 13.45 -20.25
CA GLY A 372 17.76 14.68 -20.50
C GLY A 372 16.26 14.56 -20.19
N PRO A 373 15.51 15.67 -20.29
CA PRO A 373 14.06 15.66 -20.12
C PRO A 373 13.37 14.68 -21.08
N HIS A 374 12.28 14.05 -20.63
CA HIS A 374 11.50 13.02 -21.35
C HIS A 374 12.27 11.75 -21.75
N VAL A 375 13.54 11.64 -21.36
CA VAL A 375 14.31 10.42 -21.56
C VAL A 375 14.09 9.50 -20.37
N VAL A 376 13.61 8.30 -20.66
CA VAL A 376 13.38 7.26 -19.66
C VAL A 376 14.71 6.75 -19.11
N GLY A 377 14.82 6.70 -17.78
CA GLY A 377 15.95 6.10 -17.08
C GLY A 377 15.57 5.59 -15.70
N ARG A 378 16.57 5.07 -14.99
CA ARG A 378 16.46 4.55 -13.62
C ARG A 378 16.30 5.72 -12.64
N VAL A 379 15.33 5.64 -11.74
CA VAL A 379 15.05 6.69 -10.76
C VAL A 379 15.91 6.49 -9.51
N PHE A 380 16.84 7.40 -9.27
CA PHE A 380 17.66 7.48 -8.07
C PHE A 380 17.20 8.63 -7.18
N VAL A 381 17.10 8.40 -5.88
CA VAL A 381 16.60 9.39 -4.91
C VAL A 381 17.61 9.59 -3.79
N GLY A 382 18.04 10.83 -3.58
CA GLY A 382 18.86 11.25 -2.45
C GLY A 382 18.11 12.24 -1.56
N GLY A 383 18.52 12.34 -0.29
CA GLY A 383 17.94 13.27 0.67
C GLY A 383 18.10 12.78 2.11
N ASP A 384 17.69 13.61 3.07
CA ASP A 384 17.95 13.37 4.50
C ASP A 384 17.20 12.15 5.09
N LEU A 385 16.30 11.53 4.31
CA LEU A 385 15.51 10.35 4.68
C LEU A 385 15.92 9.08 3.91
N THR A 386 17.10 9.04 3.29
CA THR A 386 17.60 7.79 2.69
C THR A 386 17.91 6.76 3.78
N PHE A 387 17.39 5.55 3.62
CA PHE A 387 17.75 4.41 4.46
C PHE A 387 19.21 3.99 4.22
N GLU A 388 19.88 3.49 5.26
CA GLU A 388 21.25 3.00 5.16
C GLU A 388 21.30 1.53 4.71
N ALA A 389 20.54 0.67 5.38
CA ALA A 389 20.44 -0.77 5.08
C ALA A 389 19.14 -1.38 5.62
N TYR A 390 18.75 -2.54 5.09
CA TYR A 390 17.64 -3.33 5.66
C TYR A 390 18.07 -4.01 6.97
N THR A 391 17.12 -4.27 7.88
CA THR A 391 17.41 -4.92 9.17
C THR A 391 18.04 -6.32 9.02
N GLY A 392 17.71 -7.05 7.95
CA GLY A 392 18.25 -8.37 7.63
C GLY A 392 19.51 -8.37 6.76
N GLY A 393 20.09 -7.20 6.48
CA GLY A 393 21.21 -7.05 5.55
C GLY A 393 20.79 -6.79 4.11
N GLY A 394 21.76 -6.30 3.31
CA GLY A 394 21.56 -5.85 1.93
C GLY A 394 21.33 -4.34 1.83
N THR A 395 21.88 -3.77 0.77
CA THR A 395 21.74 -2.36 0.39
C THR A 395 21.10 -2.28 -1.01
N LYS A 396 20.70 -1.08 -1.41
CA LYS A 396 20.41 -0.80 -2.82
C LYS A 396 21.63 -0.15 -3.47
N GLU A 397 21.68 -0.21 -4.79
CA GLU A 397 22.66 0.55 -5.58
C GLU A 397 22.60 2.04 -5.21
N VAL A 398 23.75 2.68 -5.02
CA VAL A 398 23.87 4.10 -4.71
C VAL A 398 24.80 4.74 -5.72
N VAL A 399 24.35 5.83 -6.35
CA VAL A 399 25.14 6.65 -7.27
C VAL A 399 25.05 8.09 -6.81
N ASP A 400 26.19 8.76 -6.62
CA ASP A 400 26.29 10.15 -6.16
C ASP A 400 25.46 10.46 -4.89
N GLY A 401 25.42 9.51 -3.95
CA GLY A 401 24.66 9.63 -2.71
C GLY A 401 23.14 9.54 -2.89
N MET A 402 22.66 9.13 -4.07
CA MET A 402 21.27 8.84 -4.37
C MET A 402 21.06 7.33 -4.46
N THR A 403 20.03 6.82 -3.80
CA THR A 403 19.72 5.40 -3.78
C THR A 403 18.79 5.03 -4.92
N ASN A 404 19.08 3.93 -5.62
CA ASN A 404 18.21 3.39 -6.66
C ASN A 404 16.85 3.03 -6.05
N SER A 405 15.76 3.58 -6.58
CA SER A 405 14.41 3.27 -6.11
C SER A 405 13.93 1.88 -6.55
N GLY A 406 14.42 1.38 -7.68
CA GLY A 406 13.89 0.23 -8.43
C GLY A 406 12.83 0.61 -9.47
N ASP A 407 12.52 1.91 -9.58
CA ASP A 407 11.52 2.45 -10.50
C ASP A 407 12.18 3.10 -11.72
N MET A 408 11.47 3.08 -12.83
CA MET A 408 11.83 3.75 -14.09
C MET A 408 10.97 5.00 -14.27
N GLY A 409 11.54 6.05 -14.83
CA GLY A 409 10.84 7.32 -14.98
C GLY A 409 11.61 8.35 -15.79
N TYR A 410 11.05 9.54 -15.88
CA TYR A 410 11.68 10.70 -16.52
C TYR A 410 11.24 11.98 -15.80
N LEU A 411 11.97 13.07 -16.07
CA LEU A 411 11.57 14.42 -15.71
C LEU A 411 11.11 15.15 -16.97
N ASP A 412 10.05 15.95 -16.88
CA ASP A 412 9.70 16.87 -17.96
C ASP A 412 10.49 18.19 -17.88
N GLU A 413 10.24 19.12 -18.81
CA GLU A 413 10.90 20.42 -18.84
C GLU A 413 10.57 21.29 -17.62
N ALA A 414 9.42 21.05 -16.98
CA ALA A 414 9.00 21.74 -15.76
C ALA A 414 9.62 21.09 -14.49
N GLY A 415 10.40 20.01 -14.63
CA GLY A 415 10.99 19.28 -13.53
C GLY A 415 9.99 18.45 -12.72
N ARG A 416 8.83 18.12 -13.30
CA ARG A 416 7.85 17.19 -12.74
C ARG A 416 8.30 15.76 -13.03
N LEU A 417 8.19 14.90 -12.02
CA LEU A 417 8.58 13.50 -12.11
C LEU A 417 7.43 12.65 -12.65
N PHE A 418 7.77 11.78 -13.59
CA PHE A 418 6.89 10.76 -14.13
C PHE A 418 7.52 9.41 -13.85
N ILE A 419 6.74 8.53 -13.23
CA ILE A 419 7.12 7.13 -13.06
C ILE A 419 6.47 6.37 -14.20
N ILE A 420 7.20 5.49 -14.88
CA ILE A 420 6.64 4.69 -15.99
C ILE A 420 6.50 3.21 -15.62
N GLY A 421 7.14 2.76 -14.55
CA GLY A 421 7.06 1.37 -14.11
C GLY A 421 8.17 0.98 -13.16
N ARG A 422 8.27 -0.31 -12.85
CA ARG A 422 9.39 -0.89 -12.12
C ARG A 422 10.37 -1.55 -13.06
N GLN A 423 11.65 -1.53 -12.72
CA GLN A 423 12.67 -2.30 -13.43
C GLN A 423 12.31 -3.80 -13.43
N ASP A 424 11.87 -4.32 -12.28
CA ASP A 424 11.54 -5.74 -12.11
C ASP A 424 10.24 -6.17 -12.84
N ASP A 425 9.41 -5.22 -13.25
CA ASP A 425 8.15 -5.47 -13.97
C ASP A 425 8.28 -5.18 -15.48
N MET A 426 9.47 -4.81 -15.96
CA MET A 426 9.75 -4.59 -17.38
C MET A 426 9.55 -5.89 -18.16
N ILE A 427 8.81 -5.79 -19.26
CA ILE A 427 8.52 -6.90 -20.15
C ILE A 427 9.39 -6.74 -21.39
N ILE A 428 10.27 -7.69 -21.65
CA ILE A 428 11.08 -7.68 -22.87
C ILE A 428 10.35 -8.52 -23.91
N SER A 429 9.69 -7.86 -24.85
CA SER A 429 8.89 -8.51 -25.90
C SER A 429 9.49 -8.21 -27.26
N GLY A 430 10.10 -9.21 -27.89
CA GLY A 430 10.69 -9.07 -29.23
C GLY A 430 11.89 -8.13 -29.29
N GLY A 431 12.62 -7.98 -28.17
CA GLY A 431 13.77 -7.07 -28.05
C GLY A 431 13.41 -5.64 -27.63
N GLU A 432 12.12 -5.32 -27.47
CA GLU A 432 11.66 -4.02 -26.97
C GLU A 432 11.35 -4.07 -25.47
N ASN A 433 11.78 -3.04 -24.75
CA ASN A 433 11.48 -2.86 -23.33
C ASN A 433 10.09 -2.23 -23.19
N VAL A 434 9.12 -3.05 -22.83
CA VAL A 434 7.73 -2.65 -22.66
C VAL A 434 7.40 -2.56 -21.17
N TYR A 435 6.83 -1.43 -20.76
CA TYR A 435 6.36 -1.25 -19.40
C TYR A 435 4.84 -1.44 -19.34
N PRO A 436 4.32 -2.29 -18.44
CA PRO A 436 2.87 -2.53 -18.31
C PRO A 436 2.02 -1.27 -18.19
N ARG A 437 2.60 -0.18 -17.65
CA ARG A 437 1.88 1.01 -17.25
C ARG A 437 1.19 1.74 -18.41
N ALA A 438 1.82 1.84 -19.58
CA ALA A 438 1.23 2.52 -20.73
C ALA A 438 -0.12 1.87 -21.11
N VAL A 439 -0.14 0.53 -21.12
CA VAL A 439 -1.34 -0.27 -21.38
C VAL A 439 -2.34 -0.17 -20.24
N GLU A 440 -1.89 -0.22 -18.99
CA GLU A 440 -2.76 -0.09 -17.82
C GLU A 440 -3.47 1.27 -17.77
N ASN A 441 -2.77 2.35 -18.15
CA ASN A 441 -3.33 3.70 -18.27
C ASN A 441 -4.36 3.77 -19.40
N ALA A 442 -4.04 3.26 -20.59
CA ALA A 442 -4.98 3.22 -21.71
C ALA A 442 -6.25 2.43 -21.35
N LEU A 443 -6.10 1.25 -20.75
CA LEU A 443 -7.22 0.42 -20.28
C LEU A 443 -8.09 1.12 -19.24
N ALA A 444 -7.50 1.94 -18.36
CA ALA A 444 -8.27 2.64 -17.34
C ALA A 444 -9.12 3.78 -17.89
N GLU A 445 -8.77 4.33 -19.05
CA GLU A 445 -9.61 5.30 -19.77
C GLU A 445 -10.83 4.66 -20.44
N HIS A 446 -10.85 3.33 -20.62
CA HIS A 446 -11.96 2.64 -21.24
C HIS A 446 -13.24 2.76 -20.38
N PRO A 447 -14.39 3.20 -20.94
CA PRO A 447 -15.60 3.49 -20.15
C PRO A 447 -16.10 2.28 -19.36
N ASP A 448 -16.02 1.09 -19.96
CA ASP A 448 -16.51 -0.15 -19.36
C ASP A 448 -15.50 -0.89 -18.47
N VAL A 449 -14.27 -0.37 -18.31
CA VAL A 449 -13.26 -1.00 -17.43
C VAL A 449 -13.37 -0.42 -16.01
N ALA A 450 -13.46 -1.31 -15.02
CA ALA A 450 -13.48 -0.97 -13.60
C ALA A 450 -12.10 -1.10 -12.95
N ASP A 451 -11.36 -2.15 -13.31
CA ASP A 451 -10.01 -2.40 -12.79
C ASP A 451 -9.16 -3.12 -13.84
N ASN A 452 -7.85 -2.93 -13.83
CA ASN A 452 -6.94 -3.61 -14.74
C ASN A 452 -5.55 -3.86 -14.13
N THR A 453 -4.88 -4.89 -14.64
CA THR A 453 -3.43 -5.07 -14.45
C THR A 453 -2.82 -5.84 -15.62
N VAL A 454 -1.60 -5.49 -16.00
CA VAL A 454 -0.90 -6.10 -17.12
C VAL A 454 0.39 -6.74 -16.63
N VAL A 455 0.66 -7.98 -17.03
CA VAL A 455 1.86 -8.72 -16.61
C VAL A 455 2.60 -9.31 -17.81
N GLY A 456 3.92 -9.44 -17.67
CA GLY A 456 4.74 -10.19 -18.61
C GLY A 456 4.56 -11.69 -18.39
N VAL A 457 4.36 -12.41 -19.48
CA VAL A 457 4.26 -13.88 -19.51
C VAL A 457 5.20 -14.44 -20.57
N PRO A 458 5.72 -15.68 -20.41
CA PRO A 458 6.62 -16.28 -21.39
C PRO A 458 5.98 -16.39 -22.78
N ASP A 459 6.80 -16.19 -23.81
CA ASP A 459 6.47 -16.43 -25.21
C ASP A 459 7.68 -17.01 -25.94
N GLU A 460 7.49 -18.05 -26.75
CA GLU A 460 8.58 -18.76 -27.43
C GLU A 460 9.28 -17.92 -28.51
N GLN A 461 8.56 -16.99 -29.14
CA GLN A 461 9.07 -16.17 -30.24
C GLN A 461 9.60 -14.82 -29.76
N PHE A 462 8.95 -14.23 -28.75
CA PHE A 462 9.21 -12.87 -28.29
C PHE A 462 9.95 -12.84 -26.94
N GLY A 463 10.23 -14.01 -26.34
CA GLY A 463 10.78 -14.15 -24.99
C GLY A 463 9.71 -13.92 -23.93
N GLN A 464 9.10 -12.74 -23.93
CA GLN A 464 7.90 -12.43 -23.18
C GLN A 464 6.84 -11.74 -24.06
N ARG A 465 5.60 -11.75 -23.60
CA ARG A 465 4.50 -10.96 -24.15
C ARG A 465 3.60 -10.45 -23.03
N LEU A 466 2.73 -9.51 -23.37
CA LEU A 466 1.80 -8.89 -22.43
C LEU A 466 0.53 -9.72 -22.27
N ALA A 467 0.14 -9.95 -21.01
CA ALA A 467 -1.15 -10.49 -20.62
C ALA A 467 -1.91 -9.46 -19.77
N ALA A 468 -3.05 -8.98 -20.27
CA ALA A 468 -3.92 -8.03 -19.58
C ALA A 468 -5.03 -8.77 -18.82
N PHE A 469 -5.26 -8.38 -17.57
CA PHE A 469 -6.37 -8.81 -16.75
C PHE A 469 -7.29 -7.62 -16.55
N VAL A 470 -8.56 -7.77 -16.93
CA VAL A 470 -9.52 -6.67 -16.99
C VAL A 470 -10.77 -7.05 -16.20
N VAL A 471 -11.19 -6.17 -15.30
CA VAL A 471 -12.45 -6.27 -14.57
C VAL A 471 -13.45 -5.31 -15.21
N PRO A 472 -14.56 -5.80 -15.79
CA PRO A 472 -15.61 -4.94 -16.33
C PRO A 472 -16.33 -4.17 -15.22
N ARG A 473 -16.90 -3.02 -15.57
CA ARG A 473 -17.88 -2.35 -14.70
C ARG A 473 -19.14 -3.20 -14.52
N PRO A 474 -19.86 -3.07 -13.39
CA PRO A 474 -21.12 -3.78 -13.19
C PRO A 474 -22.09 -3.53 -14.35
N ASN A 475 -22.77 -4.59 -14.80
CA ASN A 475 -23.75 -4.58 -15.90
C ASN A 475 -23.20 -4.09 -17.25
N ARG A 476 -21.89 -4.22 -17.48
CA ARG A 476 -21.26 -3.98 -18.78
C ARG A 476 -20.71 -5.28 -19.34
N ASP A 477 -21.06 -5.56 -20.59
CA ASP A 477 -20.46 -6.65 -21.34
C ASP A 477 -19.17 -6.14 -21.99
N LEU A 478 -18.08 -6.82 -21.69
CA LEU A 478 -16.76 -6.50 -22.20
C LEU A 478 -16.07 -7.79 -22.56
N ASP A 479 -15.65 -7.92 -23.81
CA ASP A 479 -14.93 -9.09 -24.31
C ASP A 479 -13.50 -8.75 -24.72
N GLU A 480 -12.73 -9.80 -25.02
CA GLU A 480 -11.32 -9.66 -25.40
C GLU A 480 -11.15 -8.91 -26.72
N HIS A 481 -12.13 -8.99 -27.63
CA HIS A 481 -12.05 -8.35 -28.94
C HIS A 481 -12.24 -6.83 -28.82
N ALA A 482 -13.23 -6.39 -28.05
CA ALA A 482 -13.49 -4.98 -27.75
C ALA A 482 -12.27 -4.30 -27.11
N ILE A 483 -11.64 -4.95 -26.14
CA ILE A 483 -10.40 -4.44 -25.52
C ILE A 483 -9.25 -4.36 -26.54
N ARG A 484 -9.10 -5.38 -27.38
CA ARG A 484 -8.03 -5.41 -28.39
C ARG A 484 -8.18 -4.29 -29.41
N GLU A 485 -9.39 -4.09 -29.93
CA GLU A 485 -9.68 -3.00 -30.86
C GLU A 485 -9.48 -1.63 -30.20
N TYR A 486 -9.93 -1.47 -28.95
CA TYR A 486 -9.75 -0.22 -28.22
C TYR A 486 -8.26 0.16 -28.02
N LEU A 487 -7.40 -0.83 -27.75
CA LEU A 487 -5.97 -0.57 -27.51
C LEU A 487 -5.17 -0.29 -28.78
N LYS A 488 -5.68 -0.67 -29.96
CA LYS A 488 -4.96 -0.65 -31.23
C LYS A 488 -4.37 0.72 -31.58
N ASP A 489 -5.11 1.78 -31.28
CA ASP A 489 -4.74 3.17 -31.58
C ASP A 489 -4.29 3.96 -30.34
N LYS A 490 -4.15 3.29 -29.18
CA LYS A 490 -3.83 3.91 -27.88
C LYS A 490 -2.45 3.57 -27.36
N VAL A 491 -1.88 2.44 -27.79
CA VAL A 491 -0.56 1.98 -27.38
C VAL A 491 0.23 1.50 -28.59
N SER A 492 1.56 1.48 -28.47
CA SER A 492 2.43 0.98 -29.53
C SER A 492 2.17 -0.51 -29.82
N ARG A 493 2.57 -0.98 -31.00
CA ARG A 493 2.36 -2.38 -31.40
C ARG A 493 3.01 -3.39 -30.43
N ALA A 494 4.16 -3.05 -29.85
CA ALA A 494 4.83 -3.90 -28.88
C ALA A 494 4.14 -3.91 -27.50
N GLU A 495 3.38 -2.86 -27.18
CA GLU A 495 2.58 -2.74 -25.97
C GLU A 495 1.22 -3.45 -26.07
N GLN A 496 0.78 -3.88 -27.25
CA GLN A 496 -0.52 -4.53 -27.38
C GLN A 496 -0.54 -5.91 -26.70
N PRO A 497 -1.44 -6.16 -25.72
CA PRO A 497 -1.57 -7.45 -25.06
C PRO A 497 -1.93 -8.57 -26.05
N ARG A 498 -1.23 -9.69 -25.93
CA ARG A 498 -1.55 -10.88 -26.71
C ARG A 498 -2.59 -11.74 -26.01
N ASP A 499 -2.51 -11.83 -24.67
CA ASP A 499 -3.60 -12.38 -23.86
C ASP A 499 -4.40 -11.24 -23.24
N ILE A 500 -5.73 -11.34 -23.31
CA ILE A 500 -6.65 -10.51 -22.56
C ILE A 500 -7.50 -11.47 -21.75
N HIS A 501 -7.65 -11.22 -20.46
CA HIS A 501 -8.43 -12.06 -19.56
C HIS A 501 -9.46 -11.20 -18.85
N ILE A 502 -10.72 -11.42 -19.20
CA ILE A 502 -11.83 -10.83 -18.45
C ILE A 502 -11.96 -11.62 -17.14
N VAL A 503 -11.86 -10.92 -16.01
CA VAL A 503 -11.88 -11.51 -14.67
C VAL A 503 -12.87 -10.78 -13.76
N THR A 504 -13.36 -11.47 -12.74
CA THR A 504 -14.29 -10.89 -11.77
C THR A 504 -13.60 -9.97 -10.77
N ALA A 505 -12.33 -10.21 -10.45
CA ALA A 505 -11.53 -9.37 -9.57
C ALA A 505 -10.02 -9.58 -9.80
N ILE A 506 -9.23 -8.55 -9.54
CA ILE A 506 -7.77 -8.63 -9.53
C ILE A 506 -7.29 -8.85 -8.08
N PRO A 507 -6.44 -9.87 -7.81
CA PRO A 507 -5.87 -10.07 -6.49
C PRO A 507 -5.04 -8.85 -6.06
N ARG A 508 -5.36 -8.26 -4.90
CA ARG A 508 -4.68 -7.08 -4.35
C ARG A 508 -4.11 -7.36 -2.95
N SER A 509 -3.07 -6.63 -2.57
CA SER A 509 -2.53 -6.63 -1.21
C SER A 509 -3.44 -5.86 -0.25
N PRO A 510 -3.21 -5.93 1.06
CA PRO A 510 -3.97 -5.14 2.05
C PRO A 510 -3.92 -3.62 1.83
N VAL A 511 -2.86 -3.11 1.19
CA VAL A 511 -2.76 -1.68 0.77
C VAL A 511 -3.34 -1.42 -0.60
N GLY A 512 -4.04 -2.40 -1.18
CA GLY A 512 -4.69 -2.25 -2.46
C GLY A 512 -3.80 -2.45 -3.67
N LYS A 513 -2.52 -2.83 -3.53
CA LYS A 513 -1.60 -3.02 -4.67
C LYS A 513 -1.88 -4.34 -5.40
N ALA A 514 -1.95 -4.33 -6.73
CA ALA A 514 -2.13 -5.55 -7.52
C ALA A 514 -1.01 -6.58 -7.26
N LEU A 515 -1.39 -7.82 -6.95
CA LEU A 515 -0.48 -8.94 -6.72
C LEU A 515 -0.13 -9.59 -8.07
N ARG A 516 0.71 -8.94 -8.88
CA ARG A 516 1.12 -9.38 -10.22
C ARG A 516 1.59 -10.84 -10.29
N ARG A 517 2.22 -11.36 -9.23
CA ARG A 517 2.61 -12.78 -9.12
C ARG A 517 1.40 -13.72 -9.14
N SER A 518 0.32 -13.34 -8.47
CA SER A 518 -0.94 -14.10 -8.47
C SER A 518 -1.56 -14.11 -9.85
N CYS A 519 -1.57 -12.97 -10.56
CA CYS A 519 -2.06 -12.89 -11.94
C CYS A 519 -1.22 -13.77 -12.88
N ARG A 520 0.12 -13.76 -12.76
CA ARG A 520 1.00 -14.67 -13.52
C ARG A 520 0.71 -16.15 -13.20
N HIS A 521 0.43 -16.49 -11.95
CA HIS A 521 0.06 -17.85 -11.57
C HIS A 521 -1.30 -18.25 -12.16
N GLU A 522 -2.28 -17.33 -12.16
CA GLU A 522 -3.57 -17.54 -12.80
C GLU A 522 -3.43 -17.73 -14.31
N TRP A 523 -2.64 -16.89 -14.98
CA TRP A 523 -2.30 -17.07 -16.39
C TRP A 523 -1.72 -18.46 -16.65
N ARG A 524 -0.73 -18.91 -15.85
CA ARG A 524 -0.15 -20.25 -16.00
C ARG A 524 -1.19 -21.35 -15.86
N ARG A 525 -2.11 -21.25 -14.90
CA ARG A 525 -3.20 -22.22 -14.73
C ARG A 525 -4.12 -22.25 -15.94
N ARG A 526 -4.50 -21.08 -16.49
CA ARG A 526 -5.33 -20.98 -17.69
C ARG A 526 -4.62 -21.56 -18.92
N ALA A 527 -3.35 -21.20 -19.13
CA ALA A 527 -2.53 -21.70 -20.24
C ALA A 527 -2.35 -23.24 -20.17
N LEU A 528 -2.12 -23.81 -18.98
CA LEU A 528 -2.03 -25.25 -18.77
C LEU A 528 -3.39 -25.96 -18.95
N GLY A 529 -4.50 -25.34 -18.52
CA GLY A 529 -5.84 -25.85 -18.74
C GLY A 529 -6.21 -25.94 -20.23
N VAL A 530 -5.80 -24.95 -21.02
CA VAL A 530 -5.94 -24.96 -22.49
C VAL A 530 -5.08 -26.05 -23.13
N ALA A 531 -3.86 -26.29 -22.63
CA ALA A 531 -2.97 -27.35 -23.12
C ALA A 531 -3.54 -28.76 -22.87
N VAL A 532 -4.18 -29.01 -21.73
CA VAL A 532 -4.84 -30.29 -21.41
C VAL A 532 -6.11 -30.48 -22.26
N GLY A 533 -6.89 -29.41 -22.50
CA GLY A 533 -8.04 -29.45 -23.40
C GLY A 533 -7.67 -29.70 -24.87
N ALA A 534 -6.58 -29.09 -25.35
CA ALA A 534 -6.06 -29.30 -26.70
C ALA A 534 -5.49 -30.73 -26.90
N HIS A 535 -4.93 -31.34 -25.85
CA HIS A 535 -4.53 -32.74 -25.89
C HIS A 535 -5.73 -33.71 -25.94
N HIS A 536 -6.85 -33.37 -25.31
CA HIS A 536 -8.07 -34.17 -25.42
C HIS A 536 -8.76 -34.06 -26.79
N TYR A 537 -8.68 -32.89 -27.44
CA TYR A 537 -9.21 -32.68 -28.79
C TYR A 537 -8.33 -33.35 -29.87
N ARG A 538 -6.99 -33.33 -29.73
CA ARG A 538 -6.08 -34.06 -30.67
C ARG A 538 -6.18 -35.58 -30.59
N ARG A 539 -6.67 -36.13 -29.47
CA ARG A 539 -6.89 -37.58 -29.31
C ARG A 539 -8.22 -38.08 -29.89
N THR A 540 -9.17 -37.17 -30.12
CA THR A 540 -10.48 -37.48 -30.72
C THR A 540 -10.53 -37.17 -32.22
N ALA A 541 -9.61 -36.36 -32.75
CA ALA A 541 -9.57 -35.98 -34.18
C ALA A 541 -8.66 -36.85 -35.09
N THR A 542 -8.01 -37.91 -34.60
CA THR A 542 -7.15 -38.81 -35.42
C THR A 542 -7.77 -40.19 -35.68
N ARG A 543 -9.11 -40.29 -35.72
CA ARG A 543 -9.82 -41.51 -36.12
C ARG A 543 -10.85 -41.25 -37.22
N SER A 544 -10.41 -40.62 -38.31
CA SER A 544 -11.05 -40.71 -39.62
C SER A 544 -10.08 -40.18 -40.67
N VAL A 545 -10.11 -40.77 -41.86
CA VAL A 545 -9.32 -40.45 -43.06
C VAL A 545 -7.93 -41.10 -43.16
N ALA A 546 -7.91 -42.32 -43.73
CA ALA A 546 -6.89 -42.72 -44.70
C ALA A 546 -7.42 -43.87 -45.58
N HIS A 547 -7.82 -43.53 -46.81
CA HIS A 547 -8.07 -44.46 -47.91
C HIS A 547 -7.50 -43.82 -49.19
N ALA A 548 -6.35 -44.30 -49.65
CA ALA A 548 -5.99 -44.47 -51.07
C ALA A 548 -4.64 -45.23 -51.16
N PRO A 549 -4.43 -46.11 -52.16
CA PRO A 549 -3.38 -47.13 -52.15
C PRO A 549 -2.20 -46.83 -53.09
N SER A 550 -1.04 -47.43 -52.79
CA SER A 550 0.06 -47.63 -53.75
C SER A 550 0.57 -49.08 -53.68
N PRO A 551 0.95 -49.73 -54.81
CA PRO A 551 1.15 -51.18 -54.89
C PRO A 551 2.61 -51.66 -54.81
N GLY A 552 2.79 -52.91 -54.37
CA GLY A 552 4.03 -53.70 -54.46
C GLY A 552 4.96 -53.56 -53.24
N ALA A 553 5.48 -54.59 -52.57
CA ALA A 553 5.78 -55.95 -52.97
C ALA A 553 5.65 -56.91 -51.77
N ARG A 554 5.39 -58.19 -52.10
CA ARG A 554 5.26 -59.34 -51.20
C ARG A 554 6.64 -59.80 -50.72
N TRP A 555 6.77 -60.22 -49.45
CA TRP A 555 7.49 -61.43 -49.01
C TRP A 555 6.93 -61.88 -47.65
N GLY A 556 6.70 -63.21 -47.50
CA GLY A 556 6.16 -63.88 -46.30
C GLY A 556 7.11 -63.82 -45.09
N LEU A 557 6.69 -64.07 -43.85
CA LEU A 557 6.19 -65.33 -43.30
C LEU A 557 5.48 -65.09 -41.95
N ARG A 558 4.48 -65.92 -41.62
CA ARG A 558 3.89 -66.16 -40.27
C ARG A 558 4.69 -67.27 -39.54
N PRO A 559 4.47 -67.63 -38.25
CA PRO A 559 3.34 -67.33 -37.32
C PRO A 559 3.84 -66.74 -35.96
N ASP A 560 3.02 -66.24 -35.03
CA ASP A 560 2.16 -67.06 -34.16
C ASP A 560 1.11 -66.25 -33.37
N VAL A 561 0.00 -66.91 -33.08
CA VAL A 561 -1.24 -66.36 -32.53
C VAL A 561 -1.38 -66.78 -31.07
N ARG A 562 -1.67 -65.83 -30.18
CA ARG A 562 -2.51 -66.09 -28.99
C ARG A 562 -3.60 -65.04 -28.87
N THR A 563 -4.80 -65.52 -29.18
CA THR A 563 -6.14 -64.97 -28.94
C THR A 563 -6.41 -64.69 -27.47
N LEU A 564 -7.15 -63.61 -27.19
CA LEU A 564 -8.30 -63.59 -26.27
C LEU A 564 -9.20 -62.40 -26.63
N ALA A 565 -10.46 -62.67 -26.97
CA ALA A 565 -11.51 -61.71 -27.28
C ALA A 565 -12.22 -61.20 -25.99
N PRO A 566 -12.88 -60.02 -26.03
CA PRO A 566 -13.65 -59.50 -24.90
C PRO A 566 -15.14 -59.88 -24.99
N SER A 567 -15.81 -60.03 -23.83
CA SER A 567 -17.27 -60.16 -23.72
C SER A 567 -17.83 -59.15 -22.70
N ASP A 568 -18.82 -58.41 -23.18
CA ASP A 568 -20.06 -57.88 -22.57
C ASP A 568 -20.15 -57.50 -21.08
N ARG A 569 -20.73 -56.30 -20.83
CA ARG A 569 -21.87 -56.09 -19.90
C ARG A 569 -22.54 -54.71 -20.08
N VAL A 570 -23.77 -54.75 -20.60
CA VAL A 570 -25.05 -54.14 -20.14
C VAL A 570 -24.95 -53.40 -18.78
N GLY A 571 -25.52 -52.22 -18.48
CA GLY A 571 -26.65 -51.47 -19.04
C GLY A 571 -27.81 -51.43 -18.04
N GLU A 572 -27.99 -50.36 -17.25
CA GLU A 572 -29.26 -50.11 -16.53
C GLU A 572 -29.46 -48.62 -16.14
N ARG A 573 -30.73 -48.19 -16.20
CA ARG A 573 -31.28 -46.82 -16.14
C ARG A 573 -32.05 -46.57 -14.83
N HIS A 574 -32.47 -45.31 -14.66
CA HIS A 574 -33.56 -44.75 -13.82
C HIS A 574 -33.16 -44.31 -12.39
N THR A 575 -33.60 -43.20 -11.78
CA THR A 575 -34.57 -42.12 -12.12
C THR A 575 -34.39 -40.92 -11.17
N LEU A 576 -34.87 -39.76 -11.60
CA LEU A 576 -35.06 -38.49 -10.87
C LEU A 576 -36.37 -38.48 -10.06
N GLU A 577 -36.38 -37.77 -8.93
CA GLU A 577 -37.47 -37.04 -8.22
C GLU A 577 -36.97 -36.74 -6.78
N ALA A 578 -37.35 -35.73 -5.99
CA ALA A 578 -37.89 -34.37 -6.12
C ALA A 578 -37.97 -33.80 -4.66
N LEU A 579 -38.11 -32.47 -4.53
CA LEU A 579 -38.50 -31.67 -3.34
C LEU A 579 -37.48 -31.54 -2.17
N ALA A 580 -37.32 -30.45 -1.40
CA ALA A 580 -37.77 -29.06 -1.28
C ALA A 580 -37.90 -28.75 0.24
N ALA A 581 -37.22 -27.70 0.69
CA ALA A 581 -37.50 -26.83 1.85
C ALA A 581 -37.96 -27.42 3.21
N THR A 582 -37.20 -27.14 4.28
CA THR A 582 -37.69 -26.31 5.41
C THR A 582 -36.57 -25.89 6.38
N VAL A 583 -36.63 -24.62 6.77
CA VAL A 583 -35.93 -23.96 7.90
C VAL A 583 -36.67 -24.29 9.20
N PRO A 584 -36.02 -24.24 10.38
CA PRO A 584 -36.71 -23.81 11.58
C PRO A 584 -36.01 -22.62 12.25
N ALA A 585 -36.84 -21.68 12.68
CA ALA A 585 -36.46 -20.64 13.62
C ALA A 585 -36.55 -21.18 15.06
N LYS A 586 -35.47 -21.05 15.81
CA LYS A 586 -35.43 -20.48 17.16
C LYS A 586 -33.99 -20.14 17.53
#